data_AF-A0A261Q9X5-F1
#
_entry.id   AF-A0A261Q9X5-F1
#
_cell.length_a   1.000
_cell.length_b   1.000
_cell.length_c   1.000
_cell.angle_alpha   90.00
_cell.angle_beta   90.00
_cell.angle_gamma   90.00
#
_symmetry.space_group_name_H-M   'P 1'
#
loop_
_entity.id
_entity.type
_entity.pdbx_description
1 polymer ?
#
loop_
_entity_poly.entity_id
_entity_poly.type
_entity_poly.pdbx_seq_one_letter_code
_entity_poly.pdbx_strand_id
1 'polypeptide(L)'
;MNRDIPIETGWSSIKDNVGSVRNKGIEFSLRTVNVSTKNFTWSTSFNFARNKNEIVDLLDKKEDLVGNWWFIGRPINVNYTYVFDGIWQESERELAVKYGQLPGQARVKDLNNDGKISSANDRAIIGQKDPKWTGGFSTQFTYKNFDLSASMFARQGAQVYSAFHSIFLNYSDRGTNKIYEDYYMADNKVTPSRVSNTYPMPNNIGPYWAGVSGVGYYKDVSFVKVQNIVLGYTLPTTLVDKIGVKSLRVYANVLNPFVWTKYNGFDPEYASGIDPTTTSNVSNTTTGNINNTGPSTITYQFGLNLKF
;
A
#
# COMPACT_ATOMS: atom_id res chain seq x y z
N MET A 1 -11.30 -21.12 -5.43
CA MET A 1 -10.79 -20.38 -4.25
C MET A 1 -10.65 -21.36 -3.10
N ASN A 2 -9.75 -21.14 -2.14
CA ASN A 2 -9.72 -21.96 -0.91
C ASN A 2 -10.88 -21.53 -0.02
N ARG A 3 -11.80 -22.44 0.29
CA ARG A 3 -12.92 -22.23 1.21
C ARG A 3 -12.62 -22.96 2.50
N ASP A 4 -12.70 -22.26 3.63
CA ASP A 4 -12.62 -22.87 4.94
C ASP A 4 -13.85 -23.77 5.20
N ILE A 5 -13.61 -24.96 5.78
CA ILE A 5 -14.66 -25.90 6.16
C ILE A 5 -14.53 -26.27 7.65
N PRO A 6 -15.62 -26.74 8.28
CA PRO A 6 -15.57 -27.15 9.68
C PRO A 6 -14.49 -28.22 9.90
N ILE A 7 -13.66 -28.03 10.94
CA ILE A 7 -12.47 -28.84 11.21
C ILE A 7 -12.81 -30.31 11.52
N GLU A 8 -14.06 -30.58 11.89
CA GLU A 8 -14.63 -31.90 12.14
C GLU A 8 -14.57 -32.82 10.91
N THR A 9 -14.39 -32.25 9.71
CA THR A 9 -14.21 -33.01 8.46
C THR A 9 -12.79 -33.53 8.24
N GLY A 10 -11.84 -33.21 9.14
CA GLY A 10 -10.43 -33.63 9.05
C GLY A 10 -9.57 -32.79 8.09
N TRP A 11 -10.17 -31.81 7.41
CA TRP A 11 -9.50 -30.84 6.53
C TRP A 11 -9.94 -29.43 6.93
N SER A 12 -9.05 -28.44 6.90
CA SER A 12 -9.38 -27.05 7.26
C SER A 12 -9.85 -26.20 6.08
N SER A 13 -9.58 -26.61 4.83
CA SER A 13 -10.07 -25.94 3.62
C SER A 13 -10.12 -26.87 2.40
N ILE A 14 -10.95 -26.52 1.41
CA ILE A 14 -11.00 -27.17 0.10
C ILE A 14 -10.90 -26.13 -1.04
N LYS A 15 -10.42 -26.55 -2.21
CA LYS A 15 -10.51 -25.74 -3.44
C LYS A 15 -11.87 -25.94 -4.09
N ASP A 16 -12.64 -24.87 -4.20
CA ASP A 16 -13.99 -24.92 -4.76
C ASP A 16 -14.30 -23.61 -5.53
N ASN A 17 -15.22 -23.65 -6.50
CA ASN A 17 -15.71 -22.46 -7.19
C ASN A 17 -16.93 -21.92 -6.44
N VAL A 18 -16.67 -21.05 -5.47
CA VAL A 18 -17.61 -20.71 -4.40
C VAL A 18 -18.22 -19.33 -4.54
N GLY A 19 -17.99 -18.64 -5.65
CA GLY A 19 -18.57 -17.33 -5.86
C GLY A 19 -18.31 -16.74 -7.23
N SER A 20 -19.15 -15.76 -7.57
CA SER A 20 -19.01 -14.95 -8.78
C SER A 20 -18.57 -13.53 -8.40
N VAL A 21 -17.67 -12.96 -9.20
CA VAL A 21 -17.18 -11.59 -9.02
C VAL A 21 -17.49 -10.77 -10.26
N ARG A 22 -17.77 -9.48 -10.07
CA ARG A 22 -17.97 -8.50 -11.14
C ARG A 22 -16.91 -7.41 -11.05
N ASN A 23 -16.30 -7.10 -12.20
CA ASN A 23 -15.42 -5.95 -12.37
C ASN A 23 -16.09 -4.98 -13.33
N LYS A 24 -16.27 -3.73 -12.90
CA LYS A 24 -16.79 -2.66 -13.74
C LYS A 24 -15.97 -1.40 -13.49
N GLY A 25 -15.47 -0.81 -14.57
CA GLY A 25 -14.60 0.35 -14.47
C GLY A 25 -14.75 1.33 -15.61
N ILE A 26 -14.04 2.44 -15.46
CA ILE A 26 -13.82 3.43 -16.51
C ILE A 26 -12.33 3.58 -16.73
N GLU A 27 -11.95 3.74 -17.99
CA GLU A 27 -10.59 4.00 -18.41
C GLU A 27 -10.59 5.22 -19.32
N PHE A 28 -9.64 6.11 -19.08
CA PHE A 28 -9.44 7.31 -19.85
C PHE A 28 -7.98 7.42 -20.23
N SER A 29 -7.73 7.73 -21.50
CA SER A 29 -6.40 8.01 -22.02
C SER A 29 -6.48 9.25 -22.88
N LEU A 30 -5.57 10.19 -22.63
CA LEU A 30 -5.44 11.42 -23.38
C LEU A 30 -3.98 11.63 -23.72
N ARG A 31 -3.70 11.82 -25.00
CA ARG A 31 -2.42 12.28 -25.49
C ARG A 31 -2.59 13.65 -26.11
N THR A 32 -1.73 14.59 -25.72
CA THR A 32 -1.71 15.94 -26.27
C THR A 32 -0.36 16.25 -26.90
N VAL A 33 -0.40 17.01 -27.98
CA VAL A 33 0.79 17.68 -28.55
C VAL A 33 0.65 19.14 -28.16
N ASN A 34 1.28 19.52 -27.05
CA ASN A 34 1.14 20.84 -26.44
C ASN A 34 1.82 21.91 -27.31
N VAL A 35 3.00 21.58 -27.86
CA VAL A 35 3.72 22.42 -28.81
C VAL A 35 4.32 21.55 -29.91
N SER A 36 4.20 22.00 -31.15
CA SER A 36 4.83 21.37 -32.32
C SER A 36 5.36 22.44 -33.25
N THR A 37 6.67 22.67 -33.19
CA THR A 37 7.38 23.61 -34.06
C THR A 37 8.55 22.91 -34.75
N LYS A 38 9.24 23.60 -35.66
CA LYS A 38 10.41 23.05 -36.36
C LYS A 38 11.53 22.56 -35.42
N ASN A 39 11.76 23.26 -34.30
CA ASN A 39 12.89 22.99 -33.42
C ASN A 39 12.48 22.50 -32.02
N PHE A 40 11.19 22.54 -31.69
CA PHE A 40 10.69 22.21 -30.37
C PHE A 40 9.37 21.46 -30.45
N THR A 41 9.32 20.29 -29.81
CA THR A 41 8.11 19.51 -29.63
C THR A 41 7.93 19.21 -28.16
N TRP A 42 6.71 19.38 -27.66
CA TRP A 42 6.31 18.97 -26.33
C TRP A 42 5.00 18.21 -26.42
N SER A 43 5.02 16.97 -25.93
CA SER A 43 3.83 16.14 -25.80
C SER A 43 3.67 15.62 -24.39
N THR A 44 2.42 15.44 -23.97
CA THR A 44 2.08 14.80 -22.70
C THR A 44 1.08 13.68 -22.94
N SER A 45 1.16 12.65 -22.10
CA SER A 45 0.17 11.58 -22.06
C SER A 45 -0.34 11.43 -20.63
N PHE A 46 -1.65 11.27 -20.49
CA PHE A 46 -2.35 11.04 -19.24
C PHE A 46 -3.16 9.75 -19.40
N ASN A 47 -3.07 8.87 -18.41
CA ASN A 47 -3.94 7.71 -18.32
C ASN A 47 -4.56 7.65 -16.92
N PHE A 48 -5.82 7.22 -16.86
CA PHE A 48 -6.57 7.06 -15.63
C PHE A 48 -7.41 5.80 -15.74
N ALA A 49 -7.41 4.99 -14.69
CA ALA A 49 -8.24 3.81 -14.60
C ALA A 49 -8.86 3.71 -13.21
N ARG A 50 -10.17 3.46 -13.17
CA ARG A 50 -10.90 3.15 -11.93
C ARG A 50 -11.70 1.88 -12.19
N ASN A 51 -11.35 0.80 -11.48
CA ASN A 51 -12.10 -0.44 -11.52
C ASN A 51 -12.76 -0.69 -10.16
N LYS A 52 -14.05 -1.02 -10.17
CA LYS A 52 -14.78 -1.50 -9.00
C LYS A 52 -14.92 -3.01 -9.11
N ASN A 53 -14.23 -3.72 -8.22
CA ASN A 53 -14.43 -5.14 -8.00
C ASN A 53 -15.51 -5.34 -6.93
N GLU A 54 -16.42 -6.30 -7.15
CA GLU A 54 -17.38 -6.72 -6.14
C GLU A 54 -17.75 -8.20 -6.25
N ILE A 55 -17.91 -8.85 -5.11
CA ILE A 55 -18.50 -10.19 -5.02
C ILE A 55 -20.00 -10.06 -5.29
N VAL A 56 -20.51 -10.83 -6.25
CA VAL A 56 -21.93 -10.80 -6.64
C VAL A 56 -22.71 -11.90 -5.92
N ASP A 57 -22.10 -13.06 -5.78
CA ASP A 57 -22.73 -14.22 -5.15
C ASP A 57 -21.69 -15.14 -4.54
N LEU A 58 -22.09 -15.84 -3.49
CA LEU A 58 -21.30 -16.82 -2.76
C LEU A 58 -22.15 -18.07 -2.50
N LEU A 59 -21.60 -19.24 -2.85
CA LEU A 59 -22.19 -20.57 -2.64
C LEU A 59 -23.64 -20.72 -3.13
N ASP A 60 -24.07 -19.96 -4.13
CA ASP A 60 -25.46 -19.89 -4.62
C ASP A 60 -26.50 -19.56 -3.53
N LYS A 61 -26.04 -19.05 -2.38
CA LYS A 61 -26.86 -18.79 -1.18
C LYS A 61 -27.04 -17.31 -0.87
N LYS A 62 -26.33 -16.41 -1.58
CA LYS A 62 -26.33 -14.96 -1.32
C LYS A 62 -26.08 -14.58 0.15
N GLU A 63 -25.25 -15.36 0.84
CA GLU A 63 -24.83 -15.11 2.22
C GLU A 63 -23.34 -14.75 2.28
N ASP A 64 -22.99 -13.83 3.18
CA ASP A 64 -21.60 -13.44 3.39
C ASP A 64 -20.79 -14.57 4.04
N LEU A 65 -19.57 -14.77 3.56
CA LEU A 65 -18.62 -15.70 4.18
C LEU A 65 -17.65 -14.89 5.07
N VAL A 66 -18.17 -14.45 6.22
CA VAL A 66 -17.47 -13.58 7.17
C VAL A 66 -16.12 -14.16 7.61
N GLY A 67 -16.02 -15.48 7.80
CA GLY A 67 -14.75 -16.16 8.13
C GLY A 67 -13.65 -15.99 7.08
N ASN A 68 -14.03 -15.86 5.81
CA ASN A 68 -13.12 -15.66 4.67
C ASN A 68 -12.93 -14.16 4.33
N TRP A 69 -13.55 -13.25 5.10
CA TRP A 69 -13.65 -11.82 4.80
C TRP A 69 -14.29 -11.52 3.44
N TRP A 70 -15.21 -12.39 3.00
CA TRP A 70 -15.93 -12.20 1.76
C TRP A 70 -17.34 -11.72 2.03
N PHE A 71 -17.62 -10.53 1.51
CA PHE A 71 -18.89 -9.84 1.70
C PHE A 71 -19.47 -9.50 0.33
N ILE A 72 -20.72 -9.85 0.11
CA ILE A 72 -21.45 -9.59 -1.12
C ILE A 72 -21.59 -8.07 -1.30
N GLY A 73 -21.38 -7.60 -2.53
CA GLY A 73 -21.36 -6.18 -2.88
C GLY A 73 -20.08 -5.44 -2.46
N ARG A 74 -19.06 -6.15 -1.95
CA ARG A 74 -17.76 -5.60 -1.58
C ARG A 74 -16.63 -6.23 -2.41
N PRO A 75 -15.48 -5.53 -2.57
CA PRO A 75 -14.32 -6.11 -3.23
C PRO A 75 -13.87 -7.42 -2.59
N ILE A 76 -13.23 -8.29 -3.37
CA ILE A 76 -12.69 -9.55 -2.83
C ILE A 76 -11.58 -9.34 -1.79
N ASN A 77 -10.80 -8.27 -1.93
CA ASN A 77 -9.66 -7.97 -1.06
C ASN A 77 -9.97 -6.83 -0.07
N VAL A 78 -10.94 -7.02 0.81
CA VAL A 78 -11.20 -6.08 1.90
C VAL A 78 -10.29 -6.31 3.11
N ASN A 79 -10.17 -5.27 3.94
CA ASN A 79 -9.64 -5.38 5.30
C ASN A 79 -10.81 -5.38 6.27
N TYR A 80 -10.99 -6.46 7.02
CA TYR A 80 -12.08 -6.63 7.98
C TYR A 80 -11.53 -6.87 9.38
N THR A 81 -11.65 -5.86 10.24
CA THR A 81 -11.10 -5.84 11.61
C THR A 81 -11.83 -4.78 12.44
N TYR A 82 -11.41 -4.54 13.67
CA TYR A 82 -11.97 -3.48 14.53
C TYR A 82 -11.72 -2.08 13.97
N VAL A 83 -12.55 -1.11 14.34
CA VAL A 83 -12.38 0.28 13.96
C VAL A 83 -11.56 1.00 15.04
N PHE A 84 -10.37 1.48 14.68
CA PHE A 84 -9.53 2.27 15.59
C PHE A 84 -10.25 3.55 16.04
N ASP A 85 -10.18 3.84 17.33
CA ASP A 85 -10.83 5.00 17.95
C ASP A 85 -9.87 5.79 18.87
N GLY A 86 -8.57 5.66 18.62
CA GLY A 86 -7.54 6.36 19.38
C GLY A 86 -6.92 5.50 20.48
N ILE A 87 -6.35 6.15 21.49
CA ILE A 87 -5.68 5.51 22.61
C ILE A 87 -6.42 5.91 23.89
N TRP A 88 -6.64 4.95 24.79
CA TRP A 88 -7.23 5.24 26.10
C TRP A 88 -6.34 6.21 26.87
N GLN A 89 -6.86 7.40 27.18
CA GLN A 89 -6.13 8.38 27.96
C GLN A 89 -6.26 8.11 29.46
N GLU A 90 -5.37 8.70 30.26
CA GLU A 90 -5.39 8.54 31.72
C GLU A 90 -6.70 9.04 32.34
N SER A 91 -7.25 10.14 31.81
CA SER A 91 -8.55 10.69 32.20
C SER A 91 -9.74 9.76 31.91
N GLU A 92 -9.55 8.73 31.07
CA GLU A 92 -10.59 7.79 30.65
C GLU A 92 -10.46 6.42 31.34
N ARG A 93 -9.59 6.30 32.35
CA ARG A 93 -9.28 5.04 33.05
C ARG A 93 -10.51 4.24 33.46
N GLU A 94 -11.49 4.88 34.10
CA GLU A 94 -12.69 4.20 34.58
C GLU A 94 -13.51 3.60 33.43
N LEU A 95 -13.57 4.29 32.29
CA LEU A 95 -14.25 3.81 31.10
C LEU A 95 -13.45 2.68 30.43
N ALA A 96 -12.12 2.83 30.32
CA ALA A 96 -11.24 1.80 29.78
C ALA A 96 -11.40 0.46 30.53
N VAL A 97 -11.46 0.51 31.87
CA VAL A 97 -11.62 -0.68 32.72
C VAL A 97 -12.96 -1.39 32.47
N LYS A 98 -14.04 -0.66 32.16
CA LYS A 98 -15.33 -1.29 31.80
C LYS A 98 -15.23 -2.15 30.54
N TYR A 99 -14.37 -1.76 29.60
CA TYR A 99 -14.06 -2.54 28.40
C TYR A 99 -12.90 -3.54 28.59
N GLY A 100 -12.42 -3.74 29.83
CA GLY A 100 -11.31 -4.64 30.14
C GLY A 100 -9.94 -4.13 29.65
N GLN A 101 -9.81 -2.82 29.44
CA GLN A 101 -8.61 -2.16 28.94
C GLN A 101 -8.02 -1.19 29.98
N LEU A 102 -6.80 -0.73 29.71
CA LEU A 102 -6.06 0.22 30.55
C LEU A 102 -5.64 1.46 29.74
N PRO A 103 -5.41 2.62 30.39
CA PRO A 103 -4.77 3.76 29.74
C PRO A 103 -3.47 3.38 29.01
N GLY A 104 -3.24 4.01 27.87
CA GLY A 104 -2.14 3.73 26.95
C GLY A 104 -2.37 2.59 25.98
N GLN A 105 -3.45 1.82 26.11
CA GLN A 105 -3.84 0.77 25.16
C GLN A 105 -4.64 1.33 23.99
N ALA A 106 -4.58 0.64 22.84
CA ALA A 106 -5.38 1.00 21.68
C ALA A 106 -6.88 0.85 21.97
N ARG A 107 -7.65 1.91 21.72
CA ARG A 107 -9.11 1.93 21.79
C ARG A 107 -9.71 1.59 20.44
N VAL A 108 -10.77 0.80 20.47
CA VAL A 108 -11.60 0.48 19.30
C VAL A 108 -13.05 0.85 19.57
N LYS A 109 -13.81 1.09 18.51
CA LYS A 109 -15.24 1.42 18.63
C LYS A 109 -16.03 0.17 19.03
N ASP A 110 -16.85 0.32 20.05
CA ASP A 110 -18.03 -0.51 20.27
C ASP A 110 -19.09 -0.10 19.24
N LEU A 111 -19.41 -0.98 18.29
CA LEU A 111 -20.28 -0.64 17.16
C LEU A 111 -21.75 -0.84 17.49
N ASN A 112 -22.07 -1.74 18.43
CA ASN A 112 -23.44 -2.02 18.82
C ASN A 112 -23.83 -1.36 20.16
N ASN A 113 -22.88 -0.71 20.84
CA ASN A 113 -23.02 -0.04 22.14
C ASN A 113 -23.51 -0.98 23.25
N ASP A 114 -23.12 -2.25 23.23
CA ASP A 114 -23.49 -3.23 24.27
C ASP A 114 -22.55 -3.22 25.49
N GLY A 115 -21.50 -2.38 25.45
CA GLY A 115 -20.52 -2.22 26.52
C GLY A 115 -19.44 -3.30 26.51
N LYS A 116 -19.33 -4.10 25.45
CA LYS A 116 -18.31 -5.13 25.26
C LYS A 116 -17.76 -5.07 23.84
N ILE A 117 -16.47 -5.36 23.70
CA ILE A 117 -15.85 -5.49 22.38
C ILE A 117 -15.76 -6.97 22.02
N SER A 118 -16.40 -7.36 20.93
CA SER A 118 -16.51 -8.72 20.41
C SER A 118 -16.17 -8.81 18.93
N SER A 119 -15.60 -9.93 18.50
CA SER A 119 -15.30 -10.15 17.08
C SER A 119 -16.56 -10.28 16.21
N ALA A 120 -17.69 -10.68 16.81
CA ALA A 120 -18.95 -10.89 16.12
C ALA A 120 -19.67 -9.57 15.78
N ASN A 121 -19.60 -8.58 16.67
CA ASN A 121 -20.39 -7.36 16.53
C ASN A 121 -19.55 -6.10 16.22
N ASP A 122 -18.26 -6.09 16.56
CA ASP A 122 -17.47 -4.85 16.58
C ASP A 122 -16.39 -4.75 15.48
N ARG A 123 -16.43 -5.69 14.54
CA ARG A 123 -15.58 -5.65 13.34
C ARG A 123 -16.32 -5.05 12.16
N ALA A 124 -15.61 -4.23 11.39
CA ALA A 124 -16.11 -3.60 10.18
C ALA A 124 -15.08 -3.68 9.05
N ILE A 125 -15.56 -3.44 7.82
CA ILE A 125 -14.68 -3.27 6.68
C ILE A 125 -14.04 -1.88 6.79
N ILE A 126 -12.73 -1.82 7.08
CA ILE A 126 -12.00 -0.58 7.29
C ILE A 126 -11.31 -0.05 6.02
N GLY A 127 -11.23 -0.88 4.98
CA GLY A 127 -10.55 -0.53 3.73
C GLY A 127 -10.48 -1.68 2.74
N GLN A 128 -9.74 -1.48 1.66
CA GLN A 128 -9.49 -2.47 0.62
C GLN A 128 -8.02 -2.43 0.18
N LYS A 129 -7.47 -3.58 -0.18
CA LYS A 129 -6.07 -3.70 -0.64
C LYS A 129 -5.90 -3.17 -2.06
N ASP A 130 -6.93 -3.31 -2.89
CA ASP A 130 -6.91 -2.84 -4.27
C ASP A 130 -7.10 -1.31 -4.32
N PRO A 131 -6.33 -0.57 -5.14
CA PRO A 131 -6.48 0.87 -5.27
C PRO A 131 -7.86 1.24 -5.84
N LYS A 132 -8.45 2.31 -5.32
CA LYS A 132 -9.71 2.86 -5.82
C LYS A 132 -9.55 3.44 -7.22
N TRP A 133 -8.36 3.93 -7.54
CA TRP A 133 -7.99 4.34 -8.90
C TRP A 133 -6.47 4.30 -9.09
N THR A 134 -6.08 4.20 -10.34
CA THR A 134 -4.69 4.29 -10.78
C THR A 134 -4.58 5.29 -11.92
N GLY A 135 -3.40 5.85 -12.12
CA GLY A 135 -3.18 6.77 -13.22
C GLY A 135 -1.71 6.89 -13.55
N GLY A 136 -1.44 7.52 -14.68
CA GLY A 136 -0.10 7.80 -15.14
C GLY A 136 -0.04 9.12 -15.88
N PHE A 137 1.15 9.70 -15.85
CA PHE A 137 1.49 10.89 -16.58
C PHE A 137 2.88 10.71 -17.18
N SER A 138 3.01 11.01 -18.46
CA SER A 138 4.30 11.11 -19.12
C SER A 138 4.43 12.44 -19.84
N THR A 139 5.63 12.99 -19.86
CA THR A 139 5.97 14.18 -20.64
C THR A 139 7.21 13.91 -21.47
N GLN A 140 7.20 14.39 -22.70
CA GLN A 140 8.30 14.27 -23.65
C GLN A 140 8.55 15.65 -24.26
N PHE A 141 9.79 16.12 -24.13
CA PHE A 141 10.29 17.33 -24.75
C PHE A 141 11.38 16.95 -25.76
N THR A 142 11.38 17.60 -26.90
CA THR A 142 12.47 17.55 -27.86
C THR A 142 12.80 18.97 -28.25
N TYR A 143 14.06 19.36 -28.10
CA TYR A 143 14.56 20.66 -28.54
C TYR A 143 15.83 20.45 -29.38
N LYS A 144 15.71 20.61 -30.70
CA LYS A 144 16.76 20.27 -31.67
C LYS A 144 17.29 18.84 -31.40
N ASN A 145 18.54 18.74 -30.98
CA ASN A 145 19.27 17.50 -30.71
C ASN A 145 19.10 16.99 -29.26
N PHE A 146 18.43 17.75 -28.39
CA PHE A 146 18.14 17.36 -27.01
C PHE A 146 16.77 16.70 -26.90
N ASP A 147 16.67 15.67 -26.08
CA ASP A 147 15.41 15.04 -25.68
C ASP A 147 15.36 14.88 -24.16
N LEU A 148 14.20 15.18 -23.57
CA LEU A 148 13.93 14.94 -22.15
C LEU A 148 12.60 14.20 -22.06
N SER A 149 12.57 13.11 -21.31
CA SER A 149 11.33 12.40 -20.99
C SER A 149 11.24 12.08 -19.52
N ALA A 150 10.04 12.14 -18.97
CA ALA A 150 9.76 11.70 -17.62
C ALA A 150 8.43 10.97 -17.59
N SER A 151 8.34 9.95 -16.74
CA SER A 151 7.09 9.24 -16.50
C SER A 151 6.85 9.04 -15.01
N MET A 152 5.58 9.14 -14.61
CA MET A 152 5.13 8.90 -13.26
C MET A 152 3.80 8.15 -13.26
N PHE A 153 3.53 7.44 -12.17
CA PHE A 153 2.27 6.74 -11.97
C PHE A 153 1.78 6.92 -10.54
N ALA A 154 0.48 6.75 -10.36
CA ALA A 154 -0.22 6.92 -9.10
C ALA A 154 -1.08 5.69 -8.81
N ARG A 155 -1.11 5.29 -7.54
CA ARG A 155 -2.07 4.32 -6.98
C ARG A 155 -2.66 4.93 -5.73
N GLN A 156 -3.99 4.99 -5.65
CA GLN A 156 -4.66 5.81 -4.63
C GLN A 156 -5.87 5.09 -4.04
N GLY A 157 -6.05 5.23 -2.72
CA GLY A 157 -7.13 4.64 -1.95
C GLY A 157 -6.96 3.17 -1.60
N ALA A 158 -5.73 2.65 -1.67
CA ALA A 158 -5.38 1.30 -1.22
C ALA A 158 -4.91 1.34 0.25
N GLN A 159 -5.31 0.36 1.04
CA GLN A 159 -4.87 0.16 2.41
C GLN A 159 -4.48 -1.31 2.60
N VAL A 160 -3.31 -1.56 3.17
CA VAL A 160 -2.80 -2.91 3.38
C VAL A 160 -2.33 -3.11 4.81
N TYR A 161 -2.32 -4.36 5.26
CA TYR A 161 -1.58 -4.74 6.44
C TYR A 161 -0.08 -4.61 6.14
N SER A 162 0.59 -3.67 6.80
CA SER A 162 1.99 -3.37 6.54
C SER A 162 2.90 -4.33 7.31
N ALA A 163 3.64 -5.15 6.56
CA ALA A 163 4.65 -6.05 7.11
C ALA A 163 5.72 -5.27 7.89
N PHE A 164 6.17 -4.15 7.33
CA PHE A 164 7.12 -3.22 7.96
C PHE A 164 6.61 -2.79 9.35
N HIS A 165 5.40 -2.22 9.43
CA HIS A 165 4.87 -1.76 10.71
C HIS A 165 4.65 -2.91 11.70
N SER A 166 4.22 -4.09 11.23
CA SER A 166 4.03 -5.24 12.11
C SER A 166 5.31 -5.75 12.77
N ILE A 167 6.47 -5.49 12.16
CA ILE A 167 7.79 -5.87 12.71
C ILE A 167 8.37 -4.72 13.53
N PHE A 168 8.46 -3.52 12.95
CA PHE A 168 9.18 -2.39 13.53
C PHE A 168 8.38 -1.65 14.62
N LEU A 169 7.08 -1.90 14.77
CA LEU A 169 6.27 -1.45 15.92
C LEU A 169 6.04 -2.55 16.97
N ASN A 170 6.52 -3.77 16.74
CA ASN A 170 6.36 -4.85 17.71
C ASN A 170 7.47 -4.80 18.77
N TYR A 171 7.17 -4.20 19.92
CA TYR A 171 8.09 -4.07 21.05
C TYR A 171 8.25 -5.34 21.88
N SER A 172 7.45 -6.38 21.65
CA SER A 172 7.71 -7.70 22.23
C SER A 172 8.91 -8.39 21.59
N ASP A 173 9.26 -8.02 20.35
CA ASP A 173 10.49 -8.47 19.71
C ASP A 173 11.69 -7.63 20.18
N ARG A 174 12.68 -8.29 20.79
CA ARG A 174 13.91 -7.64 21.31
C ARG A 174 15.05 -7.60 20.29
N GLY A 175 14.93 -8.31 19.16
CA GLY A 175 16.01 -8.46 18.17
C GLY A 175 16.06 -7.38 17.09
N THR A 176 14.94 -6.68 16.86
CA THR A 176 14.85 -5.65 15.81
C THR A 176 14.78 -4.25 16.39
N ASN A 177 15.48 -3.29 15.78
CA ASN A 177 15.29 -1.87 16.06
C ASN A 177 13.82 -1.45 15.85
N LYS A 178 13.35 -0.42 16.55
CA LYS A 178 11.96 0.06 16.45
C LYS A 178 11.90 1.41 15.78
N ILE A 179 10.81 1.66 15.06
CA ILE A 179 10.57 2.97 14.45
C ILE A 179 10.14 3.97 15.52
N TYR A 180 10.62 5.20 15.40
CA TYR A 180 10.23 6.28 16.29
C TYR A 180 8.87 6.83 15.85
N GLU A 181 7.90 6.76 16.74
CA GLU A 181 6.54 7.27 16.51
C GLU A 181 6.05 8.04 17.75
N ASP A 182 4.93 8.73 17.57
CA ASP A 182 4.25 9.44 18.65
C ASP A 182 3.48 8.45 19.53
N TYR A 183 4.18 7.63 20.31
CA TYR A 183 3.63 6.73 21.31
C TYR A 183 3.08 7.44 22.55
N TYR A 184 1.95 6.97 23.07
CA TYR A 184 1.49 7.33 24.41
C TYR A 184 2.51 6.87 25.46
N MET A 185 2.84 7.76 26.40
CA MET A 185 3.70 7.46 27.53
C MET A 185 3.03 7.91 28.82
N ALA A 186 2.80 6.97 29.74
CA ALA A 186 2.43 7.31 31.10
C ALA A 186 3.62 7.93 31.84
N ASP A 187 3.34 8.79 32.81
CA ASP A 187 4.36 9.38 33.66
C ASP A 187 5.13 8.29 34.41
N ASN A 188 6.47 8.37 34.40
CA ASN A 188 7.31 7.44 35.14
C ASN A 188 8.63 8.11 35.58
N LYS A 189 9.45 7.37 36.34
CA LYS A 189 10.71 7.89 36.93
C LYS A 189 11.76 8.34 35.90
N VAL A 190 11.67 7.90 34.65
CA VAL A 190 12.71 8.05 33.62
C VAL A 190 12.18 8.81 32.39
N THR A 191 10.86 8.89 32.20
CA THR A 191 10.25 9.54 31.02
C THR A 191 9.01 10.32 31.46
N PRO A 192 8.93 11.62 31.13
CA PRO A 192 7.73 12.40 31.40
C PRO A 192 6.54 11.87 30.59
N SER A 193 5.33 12.09 31.10
CA SER A 193 4.12 11.74 30.37
C SER A 193 4.03 12.40 28.99
N ARG A 194 3.53 11.64 28.01
CA ARG A 194 3.18 12.13 26.68
C ARG A 194 1.81 11.57 26.30
N VAL A 195 0.88 12.46 25.99
CA VAL A 195 -0.39 12.09 25.39
C VAL A 195 -0.16 11.79 23.91
N SER A 196 -0.75 10.71 23.43
CA SER A 196 -0.86 10.40 22.01
C SER A 196 -2.19 9.75 21.77
N ASN A 197 -2.76 10.00 20.59
CA ASN A 197 -3.96 9.35 20.11
C ASN A 197 -3.71 8.47 18.87
N THR A 198 -2.44 8.24 18.50
CA THR A 198 -2.08 7.54 17.26
C THR A 198 -1.40 6.21 17.53
N TYR A 199 -0.48 6.14 18.49
CA TYR A 199 0.25 4.92 18.84
C TYR A 199 0.13 4.61 20.33
N PRO A 200 -0.18 3.36 20.71
CA PRO A 200 -0.28 2.97 22.11
C PRO A 200 1.09 2.89 22.77
N MET A 201 1.09 2.69 24.08
CA MET A 201 2.32 2.52 24.83
C MET A 201 3.07 1.26 24.37
N PRO A 202 4.38 1.33 24.06
CA PRO A 202 5.16 0.25 23.45
C PRO A 202 5.02 -1.14 24.12
N ASN A 203 4.95 -1.20 25.45
CA ASN A 203 4.80 -2.46 26.20
C ASN A 203 3.39 -2.67 26.78
N ASN A 204 2.43 -1.83 26.43
CA ASN A 204 1.05 -1.91 26.88
C ASN A 204 0.11 -1.53 25.73
N ILE A 205 0.21 -2.26 24.62
CA ILE A 205 -0.55 -1.98 23.39
C ILE A 205 -2.03 -2.36 23.46
N GLY A 206 -2.38 -3.24 24.41
CA GLY A 206 -3.72 -3.79 24.57
C GLY A 206 -4.06 -4.90 23.55
N PRO A 207 -5.26 -5.49 23.67
CA PRO A 207 -5.64 -6.68 22.90
C PRO A 207 -5.95 -6.40 21.42
N TYR A 208 -6.18 -5.14 21.03
CA TYR A 208 -6.70 -4.79 19.69
C TYR A 208 -5.68 -4.15 18.76
N TRP A 209 -4.43 -3.94 19.20
CA TRP A 209 -3.43 -3.24 18.39
C TRP A 209 -2.74 -4.14 17.36
N ALA A 210 -2.22 -5.29 17.80
CA ALA A 210 -1.34 -6.13 17.01
C ALA A 210 -2.06 -7.24 16.25
N GLY A 211 -1.36 -7.80 15.24
CA GLY A 211 -1.83 -8.92 14.44
C GLY A 211 -2.85 -8.52 13.37
N VAL A 212 -3.18 -9.47 12.49
CA VAL A 212 -4.11 -9.25 11.37
C VAL A 212 -5.54 -8.95 11.79
N SER A 213 -5.92 -9.34 13.01
CA SER A 213 -7.20 -8.97 13.63
C SER A 213 -7.12 -7.70 14.47
N GLY A 214 -5.96 -7.04 14.50
CA GLY A 214 -5.75 -5.75 15.17
C GLY A 214 -5.90 -4.57 14.23
N VAL A 215 -5.61 -3.37 14.74
CA VAL A 215 -5.83 -2.10 14.03
C VAL A 215 -4.55 -1.34 13.70
N GLY A 216 -3.43 -1.63 14.38
CA GLY A 216 -2.23 -0.79 14.34
C GLY A 216 -1.43 -0.84 13.04
N TYR A 217 -1.61 -1.90 12.25
CA TYR A 217 -0.72 -2.20 11.11
C TYR A 217 -1.39 -2.03 9.75
N TYR A 218 -2.66 -1.66 9.69
CA TYR A 218 -3.32 -1.30 8.43
C TYR A 218 -2.96 0.13 8.05
N LYS A 219 -2.24 0.30 6.94
CA LYS A 219 -1.70 1.59 6.49
C LYS A 219 -2.20 1.92 5.10
N ASP A 220 -2.52 3.19 4.89
CA ASP A 220 -2.75 3.73 3.56
C ASP A 220 -1.44 3.66 2.77
N VAL A 221 -1.50 3.07 1.59
CA VAL A 221 -0.38 2.91 0.66
C VAL A 221 -0.68 3.67 -0.63
N SER A 222 -1.33 4.82 -0.49
CA SER A 222 -1.54 5.72 -1.61
C SER A 222 -0.25 6.45 -1.92
N PHE A 223 0.13 6.50 -3.20
CA PHE A 223 1.36 7.16 -3.62
C PHE A 223 1.30 7.69 -5.06
N VAL A 224 2.24 8.57 -5.35
CA VAL A 224 2.65 8.97 -6.71
C VAL A 224 4.14 8.73 -6.81
N LYS A 225 4.60 8.04 -7.85
CA LYS A 225 6.01 7.69 -8.04
C LYS A 225 6.47 8.06 -9.43
N VAL A 226 7.62 8.72 -9.51
CA VAL A 226 8.32 8.95 -10.77
C VAL A 226 9.04 7.64 -11.12
N GLN A 227 8.65 7.02 -12.22
CA GLN A 227 9.24 5.76 -12.65
C GLN A 227 10.64 6.02 -13.25
N ASN A 228 10.75 7.04 -14.10
CA ASN A 228 12.04 7.44 -14.65
C ASN A 228 12.08 8.88 -15.18
N ILE A 229 13.29 9.43 -15.26
CA ILE A 229 13.62 10.68 -15.96
C ILE A 229 14.83 10.41 -16.86
N VAL A 230 14.70 10.66 -18.16
CA VAL A 230 15.75 10.46 -19.17
C VAL A 230 16.06 11.79 -19.84
N LEU A 231 17.33 12.18 -19.83
CA LEU A 231 17.86 13.29 -20.64
C LEU A 231 18.83 12.72 -21.67
N GLY A 232 18.61 13.03 -22.94
CA GLY A 232 19.44 12.59 -24.05
C GLY A 232 19.90 13.75 -24.92
N TYR A 233 21.05 13.54 -25.57
CA TYR A 233 21.55 14.39 -26.63
C TYR A 233 22.03 13.52 -27.79
N THR A 234 21.46 13.74 -28.97
CA THR A 234 21.85 13.06 -30.21
C THR A 234 22.84 13.94 -30.97
N LEU A 235 24.07 13.48 -31.17
CA LEU A 235 25.09 14.27 -31.84
C LEU A 235 24.69 14.57 -33.30
N PRO A 236 24.95 15.77 -33.82
CA PRO A 236 24.77 16.09 -35.24
C PRO A 236 25.51 15.09 -36.14
N THR A 237 24.87 14.69 -37.25
CA THR A 237 25.43 13.74 -38.22
C THR A 237 26.81 14.16 -38.73
N THR A 238 27.00 15.46 -38.98
CA THR A 238 28.27 16.04 -39.43
C THR A 238 29.47 15.75 -38.51
N LEU A 239 29.23 15.48 -37.23
CA LEU A 239 30.28 15.11 -36.27
C LEU A 239 30.56 13.60 -36.26
N VAL A 240 29.52 12.78 -36.42
CA VAL A 240 29.61 11.32 -36.29
C VAL A 240 29.93 10.62 -37.62
N ASP A 241 29.65 11.26 -38.76
CA ASP A 241 30.01 10.75 -40.08
C ASP A 241 31.53 10.57 -40.22
N LYS A 242 32.33 11.42 -39.56
CA LYS A 242 33.80 11.34 -39.56
C LYS A 242 34.35 10.08 -38.89
N ILE A 243 33.59 9.49 -37.98
CA ILE A 243 33.97 8.27 -37.26
C ILE A 243 33.24 7.02 -37.78
N GLY A 244 32.56 7.13 -38.94
CA GLY A 244 31.88 6.00 -39.60
C GLY A 244 30.60 5.55 -38.89
N VAL A 245 29.94 6.43 -38.14
CA VAL A 245 28.74 6.12 -37.36
C VAL A 245 27.56 6.96 -37.88
N LYS A 246 26.41 6.32 -38.15
CA LYS A 246 25.19 7.01 -38.64
C LYS A 246 24.49 7.85 -37.56
N SER A 247 24.53 7.41 -36.30
CA SER A 247 23.92 8.14 -35.18
C SER A 247 24.58 7.75 -33.87
N LEU A 248 24.88 8.75 -33.04
CA LEU A 248 25.34 8.58 -31.66
C LEU A 248 24.46 9.42 -30.73
N ARG A 249 23.80 8.78 -29.78
CA ARG A 249 23.06 9.45 -28.70
C ARG A 249 23.70 9.12 -27.37
N VAL A 250 24.02 10.15 -26.59
CA VAL A 250 24.45 10.00 -25.19
C VAL A 250 23.27 10.35 -24.30
N TYR A 251 23.04 9.59 -23.23
CA TYR A 251 21.93 9.83 -22.33
C TYR A 251 22.25 9.49 -20.87
N ALA A 252 21.54 10.17 -19.98
CA ALA A 252 21.45 9.85 -18.56
C ALA A 252 19.99 9.50 -18.23
N ASN A 253 19.79 8.45 -17.45
CA ASN A 253 18.49 8.01 -16.97
C ASN A 253 18.53 7.81 -15.46
N VAL A 254 17.54 8.32 -14.75
CA VAL A 254 17.36 8.09 -13.31
C VAL A 254 16.06 7.34 -13.09
N LEU A 255 16.15 6.14 -12.50
CA LEU A 255 15.00 5.30 -12.16
C LEU A 255 14.58 5.53 -10.71
N ASN A 256 13.27 5.54 -10.47
CA ASN A 256 12.64 5.71 -9.16
C ASN A 256 13.15 6.93 -8.35
N PRO A 257 13.38 8.13 -8.95
CA PRO A 257 14.01 9.23 -8.23
C PRO A 257 13.16 9.80 -7.09
N PHE A 258 11.83 9.76 -7.20
CA PHE A 258 10.91 10.38 -6.24
C PHE A 258 9.66 9.53 -6.00
N VAL A 259 9.23 9.48 -4.74
CA VAL A 259 7.95 8.89 -4.29
C VAL A 259 7.28 9.88 -3.34
N TRP A 260 6.03 10.23 -3.62
CA TRP A 260 5.18 10.98 -2.71
C TRP A 260 4.15 10.04 -2.10
N THR A 261 4.21 9.86 -0.78
CA THR A 261 3.27 9.02 -0.02
C THR A 261 3.18 9.49 1.44
N LYS A 262 2.08 9.14 2.12
CA LYS A 262 1.97 9.26 3.58
C LYS A 262 2.46 7.99 4.30
N TYR A 263 2.72 6.93 3.55
CA TYR A 263 3.23 5.67 4.10
C TYR A 263 4.65 5.86 4.61
N ASN A 264 4.85 5.62 5.91
CA ASN A 264 6.09 5.78 6.67
C ASN A 264 6.87 4.46 6.81
N GLY A 265 6.94 3.67 5.74
CA GLY A 265 7.79 2.48 5.64
C GLY A 265 8.77 2.56 4.47
N PHE A 266 9.40 1.43 4.10
CA PHE A 266 10.42 1.40 3.04
C PHE A 266 9.91 1.83 1.66
N ASP A 267 8.84 1.20 1.16
CA ASP A 267 8.19 1.57 -0.10
C ASP A 267 6.70 1.19 -0.02
N PRO A 268 5.76 2.11 -0.34
CA PRO A 268 4.33 1.81 -0.36
C PRO A 268 3.92 0.71 -1.35
N GLU A 269 4.67 0.47 -2.43
CA GLU A 269 4.39 -0.60 -3.40
C GLU A 269 4.56 -1.99 -2.81
N TYR A 270 5.50 -2.14 -1.87
CA TYR A 270 5.89 -3.42 -1.28
C TYR A 270 5.42 -3.52 0.19
N ALA A 271 4.52 -2.65 0.62
CA ALA A 271 4.14 -2.52 2.02
C ALA A 271 3.55 -3.80 2.65
N SER A 272 2.89 -4.65 1.85
CA SER A 272 2.22 -5.87 2.33
C SER A 272 3.16 -7.04 2.60
N GLY A 273 4.46 -6.97 2.25
CA GLY A 273 5.34 -8.15 2.33
C GLY A 273 5.18 -9.13 1.17
N ILE A 274 4.26 -8.87 0.22
CA ILE A 274 3.90 -9.78 -0.87
C ILE A 274 4.13 -9.06 -2.20
N ASP A 275 4.96 -9.66 -3.05
CA ASP A 275 5.18 -9.21 -4.42
C ASP A 275 3.86 -9.27 -5.22
N PRO A 276 3.38 -8.15 -5.80
CA PRO A 276 2.14 -8.09 -6.58
C PRO A 276 2.15 -8.99 -7.84
N THR A 277 3.28 -9.57 -8.22
CA THR A 277 3.41 -10.53 -9.33
C THR A 277 3.23 -11.99 -8.90
N THR A 278 3.18 -12.27 -7.59
CA THR A 278 3.04 -13.65 -7.08
C THR A 278 1.59 -13.96 -6.71
N THR A 279 0.94 -14.81 -7.52
CA THR A 279 -0.40 -15.38 -7.27
C THR A 279 -0.42 -16.42 -6.15
N SER A 280 0.53 -16.36 -5.22
CA SER A 280 0.63 -17.33 -4.13
C SER A 280 -0.46 -17.01 -3.11
N ASN A 281 -1.32 -17.99 -2.88
CA ASN A 281 -2.45 -17.95 -1.96
C ASN A 281 -2.15 -17.13 -0.71
N VAL A 282 -3.11 -16.29 -0.35
CA VAL A 282 -3.27 -15.65 0.96
C VAL A 282 -3.49 -16.75 2.01
N SER A 283 -2.49 -17.59 2.21
CA SER A 283 -2.36 -18.32 3.46
C SER A 283 -2.03 -17.26 4.49
N ASN A 284 -2.79 -17.29 5.56
CA ASN A 284 -2.70 -16.51 6.78
C ASN A 284 -1.28 -16.52 7.39
N THR A 285 -0.29 -15.94 6.72
CA THR A 285 1.07 -15.83 7.23
C THR A 285 1.05 -14.74 8.28
N THR A 286 1.02 -15.20 9.53
CA THR A 286 1.15 -14.48 10.80
C THR A 286 2.44 -13.68 10.92
N THR A 287 3.30 -13.70 9.91
CA THR A 287 4.55 -12.96 9.80
C THR A 287 4.56 -12.20 8.47
N GLY A 288 4.59 -10.87 8.54
CA GLY A 288 4.86 -10.05 7.37
C GLY A 288 6.24 -10.41 6.82
N ASN A 289 6.29 -11.01 5.62
CA ASN A 289 7.56 -11.43 5.05
C ASN A 289 8.26 -10.22 4.41
N ILE A 290 9.23 -9.64 5.10
CA ILE A 290 10.03 -8.52 4.56
C ILE A 290 11.16 -8.97 3.63
N ASN A 291 11.39 -10.29 3.49
CA ASN A 291 12.53 -10.81 2.72
C ASN A 291 12.44 -10.48 1.22
N ASN A 292 11.27 -10.03 0.74
CA ASN A 292 11.08 -9.54 -0.62
C ASN A 292 10.72 -8.04 -0.68
N THR A 293 10.91 -7.31 0.43
CA THR A 293 10.56 -5.88 0.55
C THR A 293 11.74 -5.10 1.10
N GLY A 294 12.58 -4.59 0.20
CA GLY A 294 13.65 -3.65 0.51
C GLY A 294 13.26 -2.21 0.19
N PRO A 295 14.05 -1.22 0.65
CA PRO A 295 13.91 0.14 0.14
C PRO A 295 14.10 0.13 -1.38
N SER A 296 13.22 0.84 -2.10
CA SER A 296 13.45 1.07 -3.52
C SER A 296 14.75 1.85 -3.70
N THR A 297 15.57 1.42 -4.64
CA THR A 297 16.84 2.09 -4.96
C THR A 297 16.64 3.14 -6.05
N ILE A 298 17.32 4.27 -5.90
CA ILE A 298 17.46 5.26 -6.98
C ILE A 298 18.62 4.78 -7.85
N THR A 299 18.35 4.47 -9.11
CA THR A 299 19.37 3.97 -10.04
C THR A 299 19.72 5.04 -11.06
N TYR A 300 20.99 5.45 -11.09
CA TYR A 300 21.55 6.36 -12.08
C TYR A 300 22.21 5.54 -13.20
N GLN A 301 21.79 5.75 -14.44
CA GLN A 301 22.27 5.06 -15.62
C GLN A 301 22.84 6.07 -16.60
N PHE A 302 24.05 5.82 -17.07
CA PHE A 302 24.66 6.58 -18.15
C PHE A 302 24.86 5.63 -19.32
N GLY A 303 24.45 6.05 -20.51
CA GLY A 303 24.47 5.18 -21.67
C GLY A 303 24.73 5.93 -22.95
N LEU A 304 25.13 5.15 -23.95
CA LEU A 304 25.28 5.60 -25.32
C LEU A 304 24.54 4.63 -26.24
N ASN A 305 23.90 5.17 -27.26
CA ASN A 305 23.21 4.40 -28.30
C ASN A 305 23.88 4.73 -29.63
N LEU A 306 24.47 3.70 -30.25
CA LEU A 306 25.22 3.76 -31.49
C LEU A 306 24.44 3.06 -32.61
N LYS A 307 24.39 3.70 -33.78
CA LYS A 307 23.85 3.09 -35.00
C LYS A 307 24.86 3.22 -36.14
N PHE A 308 25.23 2.10 -36.74
CA PHE A 308 26.12 2.00 -37.91
C PHE A 308 25.34 2.02 -39.23
#